data_AF-A0A0M2EX99-F1
#
_entry.id   AF-A0A0M2EX99-F1
#
_cell.length_a   1.000
_cell.length_b   1.000
_cell.length_c   1.000
_cell.angle_alpha   90.00
_cell.angle_beta   90.00
_cell.angle_gamma   90.00
#
_symmetry.space_group_name_H-M   'P 1'
#
loop_
_entity.id
_entity.type
_entity.pdbx_description
1 polymer ?
#
loop_
_entity_poly.entity_id
_entity_poly.type
_entity_poly.pdbx_seq_one_letter_code
_entity_poly.pdbx_strand_id
1 'polypeptide(L)'
;MNFKLNREVINDLLVFISDPHIAGMLKESKGKGEIKIKDMYPTGRYFVEFSERDVDVILDELSNAISNVGIGSDGEINAYGIRIEKLIDIFNDV
;
A
#
# COMPACT_ATOMS: atom_id res chain seq x y z
N MET A 1 -4.80 12.49 4.67
CA MET A 1 -4.81 12.23 3.22
C MET A 1 -5.72 11.06 2.91
N ASN A 2 -6.54 11.15 1.87
CA ASN A 2 -7.54 10.14 1.51
C ASN A 2 -7.13 9.35 0.27
N PHE A 3 -6.90 8.05 0.43
CA PHE A 3 -6.46 7.16 -0.64
C PHE A 3 -7.58 6.24 -1.08
N LYS A 4 -7.64 5.99 -2.39
CA LYS A 4 -8.52 4.97 -3.00
C LYS A 4 -7.68 3.78 -3.43
N LEU A 5 -7.48 2.84 -2.52
CA LEU A 5 -6.61 1.69 -2.75
C LEU A 5 -7.42 0.50 -3.23
N ASN A 6 -6.92 -0.24 -4.20
CA ASN A 6 -7.54 -1.51 -4.59
C ASN A 6 -7.13 -2.64 -3.64
N ARG A 7 -7.84 -3.79 -3.70
CA ARG A 7 -7.55 -4.95 -2.86
C ARG A 7 -6.10 -5.44 -3.00
N GLU A 8 -5.56 -5.42 -4.21
CA GLU A 8 -4.20 -5.90 -4.50
C GLU A 8 -3.16 -5.03 -3.82
N VAL A 9 -3.27 -3.70 -3.94
CA VAL A 9 -2.41 -2.73 -3.27
C VAL A 9 -2.47 -2.90 -1.76
N ILE A 10 -3.66 -3.10 -1.18
CA ILE A 10 -3.78 -3.35 0.27
C ILE A 10 -3.10 -4.66 0.67
N ASN A 11 -3.23 -5.71 -0.15
CA ASN A 11 -2.56 -6.98 0.12
C ASN A 11 -1.03 -6.83 0.05
N ASP A 12 -0.53 -6.15 -0.98
CA ASP A 12 0.90 -5.93 -1.15
C ASP A 12 1.45 -5.04 -0.03
N LEU A 13 0.74 -3.99 0.37
CA LEU A 13 1.11 -3.19 1.54
C LEU A 13 1.17 -4.04 2.81
N LEU A 14 0.21 -4.93 3.04
CA LEU A 14 0.23 -5.83 4.22
C LEU A 14 1.38 -6.85 4.19
N VAL A 15 2.07 -7.04 3.06
CA VAL A 15 3.26 -7.90 2.98
C VAL A 15 4.52 -7.15 3.42
N PHE A 16 4.63 -5.86 3.10
CA PHE A 16 5.83 -5.07 3.35
C PHE A 16 5.74 -4.20 4.61
N ILE A 17 4.53 -3.75 4.96
CA ILE A 17 4.28 -2.92 6.14
C ILE A 17 4.33 -3.79 7.39
N SER A 18 5.21 -3.42 8.30
CA SER A 18 5.39 -4.06 9.61
C SER A 18 4.70 -3.28 10.72
N ASP A 19 4.46 -1.98 10.51
CA ASP A 19 3.81 -1.13 11.48
C ASP A 19 2.38 -1.63 11.82
N PRO A 20 2.10 -1.94 13.10
CA PRO A 20 0.83 -2.51 13.51
C PRO A 20 -0.33 -1.53 13.42
N HIS A 21 -0.08 -0.22 13.49
CA HIS A 21 -1.12 0.80 13.36
C HIS A 21 -1.61 0.85 11.91
N ILE A 22 -0.69 1.01 10.95
CA ILE A 22 -0.98 1.06 9.51
C ILE A 22 -1.58 -0.28 9.06
N ALA A 23 -1.02 -1.41 9.48
CA ALA A 23 -1.56 -2.73 9.17
C ALA A 23 -2.99 -2.91 9.74
N GLY A 24 -3.26 -2.34 10.91
CA GLY A 24 -4.61 -2.28 11.50
C GLY A 24 -5.58 -1.52 10.60
N MET A 25 -5.22 -0.32 10.16
CA MET A 25 -6.04 0.53 9.28
C MET A 25 -6.32 -0.14 7.92
N LEU A 26 -5.32 -0.79 7.33
CA LEU A 26 -5.44 -1.55 6.09
C LEU A 26 -6.37 -2.78 6.22
N LYS A 27 -6.39 -3.43 7.40
CA LYS A 27 -7.32 -4.54 7.68
C LYS A 27 -8.73 -4.03 7.93
N GLU A 28 -8.88 -2.95 8.69
CA GLU A 28 -10.18 -2.32 8.96
C GLU A 28 -10.85 -1.81 7.68
N SER A 29 -10.09 -1.22 6.76
CA SER A 29 -10.64 -0.71 5.49
C SER A 29 -11.30 -1.81 4.65
N LYS A 30 -10.75 -3.03 4.66
CA LYS A 30 -11.40 -4.21 4.04
C LYS A 30 -12.72 -4.57 4.72
N GLY A 31 -12.84 -4.34 6.03
CA GLY A 31 -14.05 -4.63 6.82
C GLY A 31 -15.12 -3.54 6.74
N LYS A 32 -14.73 -2.27 6.55
CA LYS A 32 -15.64 -1.10 6.49
C LYS A 32 -16.45 -1.00 5.19
N GLY A 33 -16.14 -1.84 4.20
CA GLY A 33 -16.91 -1.97 2.97
C GLY A 33 -16.18 -1.38 1.75
N GLU A 34 -16.36 -2.05 0.63
CA GLU A 34 -15.79 -1.69 -0.66
C GLU A 34 -16.58 -0.55 -1.31
N ILE A 35 -15.90 0.37 -1.99
CA ILE A 35 -16.51 1.43 -2.77
C ILE A 35 -17.40 0.77 -3.84
N LYS A 36 -18.67 1.14 -3.89
CA LYS A 36 -19.63 0.67 -4.91
C LYS A 36 -19.95 1.77 -5.91
N ILE A 37 -19.99 1.43 -7.20
CA ILE A 37 -20.56 2.32 -8.22
C ILE A 37 -22.08 2.14 -8.23
N LYS A 38 -22.81 3.26 -8.16
CA LYS A 38 -24.28 3.30 -8.13
C LYS A 38 -24.89 2.43 -7.03
N ASP A 39 -24.18 2.30 -5.89
CA ASP A 39 -24.55 1.45 -4.75
C ASP A 39 -24.75 -0.06 -5.06
N MET A 40 -24.47 -0.51 -6.29
CA MET A 40 -24.74 -1.87 -6.74
C MET A 40 -23.48 -2.67 -7.08
N TYR A 41 -22.44 -2.03 -7.62
CA TYR A 41 -21.29 -2.75 -8.18
C TYR A 41 -20.02 -2.54 -7.36
N PRO A 42 -19.49 -3.59 -6.69
CA PRO A 42 -18.19 -3.51 -6.00
C PRO A 42 -17.07 -3.18 -7.00
N THR A 43 -16.19 -2.24 -6.64
CA THR A 43 -15.18 -1.67 -7.56
C THR A 43 -13.76 -2.22 -7.42
N GLY A 44 -13.56 -3.09 -6.46
CA GLY A 44 -12.27 -3.57 -5.97
C GLY A 44 -11.54 -2.56 -5.06
N ARG A 45 -12.11 -1.38 -4.81
CA ARG A 45 -11.44 -0.25 -4.16
C ARG A 45 -12.00 0.06 -2.78
N TYR A 46 -11.13 0.51 -1.88
CA TYR A 46 -11.41 0.83 -0.50
C TYR A 46 -10.88 2.24 -0.20
N PHE A 47 -11.61 2.98 0.62
CA PHE A 47 -11.11 4.25 1.16
C PHE A 47 -10.26 3.96 2.38
N VAL A 48 -9.03 4.49 2.36
CA VAL A 48 -8.14 4.49 3.52
C VAL A 48 -7.70 5.92 3.75
N GLU A 49 -7.89 6.40 4.96
CA GLU A 49 -7.42 7.71 5.38
C GLU A 49 -6.12 7.50 6.16
N PHE A 50 -5.04 8.14 5.71
CA PHE A 50 -3.75 8.13 6.39
C PHE A 50 -3.39 9.55 6.81
N SER A 51 -2.79 9.72 7.99
CA SER A 51 -2.15 10.98 8.34
C SER A 51 -0.86 11.16 7.52
N GLU A 52 -0.32 12.39 7.45
CA GLU A 52 0.98 12.64 6.80
C GLU A 52 2.07 11.77 7.40
N ARG A 53 2.07 11.62 8.74
CA ARG A 53 3.02 10.75 9.43
C ARG A 53 2.87 9.28 9.05
N ASP A 54 1.65 8.80 8.83
CA ASP A 54 1.43 7.42 8.40
C ASP A 54 1.97 7.22 6.98
N VAL A 55 1.80 8.21 6.10
CA VAL A 55 2.36 8.19 4.75
C VAL A 55 3.89 8.16 4.80
N ASP A 56 4.51 8.99 5.63
CA ASP A 56 5.97 8.99 5.82
C ASP A 56 6.47 7.62 6.28
N VAL A 57 5.81 7.01 7.27
CA VAL A 57 6.16 5.66 7.76
C VAL A 57 5.97 4.60 6.68
N ILE A 58 4.89 4.67 5.90
CA ILE A 58 4.66 3.76 4.77
C ILE A 58 5.81 3.87 3.75
N LEU A 59 6.20 5.09 3.38
CA LEU A 59 7.27 5.34 2.43
C LEU A 59 8.63 4.85 2.94
N ASP A 60 8.93 5.07 4.22
CA ASP A 60 10.15 4.59 4.86
C ASP A 60 10.21 3.06 4.90
N GLU A 61 9.12 2.38 5.28
CA GLU A 61 9.07 0.92 5.30
C GLU A 61 9.17 0.31 3.90
N LEU A 62 8.52 0.92 2.91
CA LEU A 62 8.66 0.50 1.50
C LEU A 62 10.09 0.73 0.99
N SER A 63 10.72 1.86 1.32
CA SER A 63 12.11 2.15 0.94
C SER A 63 13.12 1.20 1.60
N ASN A 64 12.83 0.76 2.83
CA ASN A 64 13.59 -0.29 3.47
C ASN A 64 13.33 -1.65 2.80
N ALA A 65 12.08 -1.95 2.43
CA ALA A 65 11.74 -3.19 1.75
C ALA A 65 12.42 -3.31 0.38
N ILE A 66 12.48 -2.24 -0.43
CA ILE A 66 13.16 -2.29 -1.72
C ILE A 66 14.66 -2.58 -1.54
N SER A 67 15.28 -1.97 -0.54
CA SER A 67 16.69 -2.19 -0.21
C SER A 67 16.97 -3.62 0.27
N ASN A 68 16.04 -4.23 1.00
CA ASN A 68 16.21 -5.56 1.60
C ASN A 68 15.86 -6.71 0.66
N VAL A 69 14.75 -6.60 -0.08
CA VAL A 69 14.19 -7.69 -0.90
C VAL A 69 13.93 -7.30 -2.35
N GLY A 70 14.02 -6.02 -2.69
CA GLY A 70 13.73 -5.50 -4.03
C GLY A 70 14.93 -5.49 -4.98
N ILE A 71 16.15 -5.64 -4.46
CA ILE A 71 17.38 -5.70 -5.26
C ILE A 71 17.82 -7.17 -5.42
N GLY A 72 18.01 -7.58 -6.67
CA GLY A 72 18.53 -8.89 -7.04
C GLY A 72 20.01 -9.06 -6.73
N SER A 73 20.49 -10.30 -6.80
CA SER A 73 21.91 -10.63 -6.58
C SER A 73 22.84 -10.03 -7.65
N ASP A 74 22.27 -9.60 -8.77
CA ASP A 74 22.90 -8.88 -9.88
C ASP A 74 22.98 -7.37 -9.65
N GLY A 75 22.38 -6.86 -8.56
CA GLY A 75 22.29 -5.43 -8.27
C GLY A 75 21.15 -4.72 -9.00
N GLU A 76 20.35 -5.44 -9.78
CA GLU A 76 19.20 -4.90 -10.52
C GLU A 76 17.91 -5.00 -9.69
N ILE A 77 16.93 -4.15 -10.01
CA ILE A 77 15.62 -4.20 -9.37
C ILE A 77 14.89 -5.48 -9.83
N ASN A 78 14.49 -6.32 -8.88
CA ASN A 78 13.77 -7.55 -9.14
C ASN A 78 12.24 -7.34 -9.17
N ALA A 79 11.47 -8.41 -9.37
CA ALA A 79 10.01 -8.33 -9.43
C ALA A 79 9.35 -7.79 -8.14
N TYR A 80 9.94 -8.01 -6.97
CA TYR A 80 9.48 -7.40 -5.72
C TYR A 80 9.82 -5.91 -5.68
N GLY A 81 11.01 -5.52 -6.11
CA GLY A 81 11.41 -4.12 -6.20
C GLY A 81 10.46 -3.31 -7.08
N ILE A 82 10.11 -3.82 -8.28
CA ILE A 82 9.13 -3.18 -9.17
C ILE A 82 7.75 -3.05 -8.51
N ARG A 83 7.34 -4.03 -7.70
CA ARG A 83 6.07 -3.94 -6.96
C ARG A 83 6.13 -2.87 -5.88
N ILE A 84 7.23 -2.79 -5.15
CA ILE A 84 7.44 -1.80 -4.09
C ILE A 84 7.50 -0.38 -4.67
N GLU A 85 8.19 -0.17 -5.79
CA GLU A 85 8.21 1.15 -6.47
C GLU A 85 6.81 1.61 -6.86
N LYS A 86 5.99 0.72 -7.43
CA LYS A 86 4.58 1.05 -7.75
C LYS A 86 3.76 1.42 -6.51
N LEU A 87 4.07 0.84 -5.34
CA LEU A 87 3.43 1.24 -4.10
C LEU A 87 3.89 2.63 -3.69
N ILE A 88 5.19 2.90 -3.71
CA ILE A 88 5.78 4.22 -3.39
C ILE A 88 5.16 5.32 -4.27
N ASP A 89 5.02 5.08 -5.57
CA ASP A 89 4.40 6.04 -6.50
C ASP A 89 2.97 6.43 -6.09
N ILE A 90 2.19 5.50 -5.53
CA ILE A 90 0.82 5.78 -5.06
C ILE A 90 0.80 6.80 -3.91
N PHE A 91 1.83 6.79 -3.07
CA PHE A 91 1.92 7.64 -1.88
C PHE A 91 2.68 8.94 -2.13
N ASN A 92 3.56 8.99 -3.14
CA ASN A 92 4.27 10.21 -3.54
C ASN A 92 3.44 11.16 -4.40
N ASP A 93 2.38 10.69 -5.09
CA ASP A 93 1.55 11.49 -6.00
C ASP A 93 0.39 12.24 -5.31
N VAL A 94 0.50 12.54 -4.00
CA VAL A 94 -0.60 13.10 -3.16
C VAL A 94 -0.28 14.48 -2.59
#